data_AF-A0A0L0FCC8-F1
#
_entry.id   AF-A0A0L0FCC8-F1
#
_cell.length_a   1.000
_cell.length_b   1.000
_cell.length_c   1.000
_cell.angle_alpha   90.00
_cell.angle_beta   90.00
_cell.angle_gamma   90.00
#
_symmetry.space_group_name_H-M   'P 1'
#
loop_
_entity.id
_entity.type
_entity.pdbx_description
1 polymer ?
#
loop_
_entity_poly.entity_id
_entity_poly.type
_entity_poly.pdbx_seq_one_letter_code
_entity_poly.pdbx_strand_id
1 'polypeptide(L)'
;MYYATQIAATVLNNHLCGALLDMIGSKLTAAVSNVPGPSETMYVGTHKLSKLCFWVPQRGDCGVGFSIITQGGKVTVGCIMDAGCGVESDMVCKEYMNALEEMYEKVVA
;
A
#
# COMPACT_ATOMS: atom_id res chain seq x y z
N MET A 1 16.07 0.36 12.10
CA MET A 1 15.24 -0.85 11.91
C MET A 1 15.58 -1.58 10.60
N TYR A 2 15.60 -0.89 9.46
CA TYR A 2 15.92 -1.45 8.12
C TYR A 2 17.24 -2.26 8.02
N TYR A 3 18.34 -1.74 8.60
CA TYR A 3 19.64 -2.43 8.58
C TYR A 3 19.70 -3.68 9.47
N ALA A 4 18.97 -3.69 10.60
CA ALA A 4 18.92 -4.84 11.50
C ALA A 4 18.18 -6.02 10.85
N THR A 5 17.11 -5.74 10.10
CA THR A 5 16.39 -6.74 9.31
C THR A 5 17.23 -7.29 8.16
N GLN A 6 18.07 -6.48 7.50
CA GLN A 6 18.97 -6.97 6.45
C GLN A 6 20.05 -7.90 7.00
N ILE A 7 20.71 -7.53 8.11
CA ILE A 7 21.77 -8.37 8.71
C ILE A 7 21.18 -9.68 9.25
N ALA A 8 20.03 -9.62 9.91
CA ALA A 8 19.33 -10.83 10.36
C ALA A 8 18.94 -11.73 9.17
N ALA A 9 18.52 -11.16 8.04
CA ALA A 9 18.20 -11.92 6.83
C ALA A 9 19.43 -12.55 6.16
N THR A 10 20.61 -11.96 6.28
CA THR A 10 21.86 -12.53 5.77
C THR A 10 22.42 -13.63 6.69
N VAL A 11 22.13 -13.57 7.99
CA VAL A 11 22.60 -14.54 9.01
C VAL A 11 21.62 -15.71 9.19
N LEU A 12 20.32 -15.50 8.98
CA LEU A 12 19.33 -16.58 8.98
C LEU A 12 19.39 -17.36 7.66
N ASN A 13 19.33 -18.68 7.76
CA ASN A 13 19.09 -19.57 6.62
C ASN A 13 17.80 -19.12 5.88
N ASN A 14 17.82 -19.09 4.55
CA ASN A 14 16.67 -18.69 3.71
C ASN A 14 15.36 -19.37 4.10
N HIS A 15 15.43 -20.62 4.57
CA HIS A 15 14.25 -21.36 5.07
C HIS A 15 13.68 -20.76 6.36
N LEU A 16 14.54 -20.37 7.30
CA LEU A 16 14.11 -19.72 8.54
C LEU A 16 13.54 -18.33 8.25
N CYS A 17 14.18 -17.57 7.35
CA CYS A 17 13.64 -16.28 6.92
C CYS A 17 12.26 -16.40 6.28
N GLY A 18 12.06 -17.39 5.40
CA GLY A 18 10.76 -17.68 4.80
C GLY A 18 9.71 -17.96 5.87
N ALA A 19 9.97 -18.94 6.75
CA ALA A 19 9.05 -19.30 7.82
C ALA A 19 8.70 -18.13 8.75
N LEU A 20 9.66 -17.26 9.07
CA LEU A 20 9.44 -16.09 9.91
C LEU A 20 8.58 -15.04 9.19
N LEU A 21 8.82 -14.82 7.90
CA LEU A 21 8.05 -13.89 7.09
C LEU A 21 6.61 -14.40 6.85
N ASP A 22 6.41 -15.71 6.72
CA ASP A 22 5.08 -16.32 6.60
C ASP A 22 4.31 -16.27 7.92
N MET A 23 4.99 -16.50 9.05
CA MET A 23 4.40 -16.35 10.38
C MET A 23 3.97 -14.90 10.66
N ILE A 24 4.76 -13.92 10.22
CA ILE A 24 4.38 -12.51 10.33
C ILE A 24 3.25 -12.20 9.34
N GLY A 25 3.38 -12.66 8.09
CA GLY A 25 2.40 -12.45 7.01
C GLY A 25 0.99 -12.93 7.37
N SER A 26 0.89 -14.13 7.95
CA SER A 26 -0.38 -14.70 8.43
C SER A 26 -1.07 -13.90 9.55
N LYS A 27 -0.36 -12.96 10.19
CA LYS A 27 -0.91 -12.09 11.24
C LYS A 27 -1.16 -10.66 10.75
N LEU A 28 -0.86 -10.35 9.48
CA LEU A 28 -1.10 -9.03 8.89
C LEU A 28 -2.55 -8.91 8.44
N THR A 29 -3.24 -7.89 8.94
CA THR A 29 -4.61 -7.56 8.50
C THR A 29 -4.61 -6.76 7.21
N ALA A 30 -3.65 -5.83 7.06
CA ALA A 30 -3.52 -4.99 5.88
C ALA A 30 -2.06 -4.59 5.66
N ALA A 31 -1.69 -4.40 4.39
CA ALA A 31 -0.41 -3.85 4.01
C ALA A 31 -0.56 -2.36 3.67
N VAL A 32 0.24 -1.50 4.28
CA VAL A 32 0.28 -0.06 3.97
C VAL A 32 1.64 0.28 3.40
N SER A 33 1.67 0.92 2.24
CA SER A 33 2.90 1.39 1.62
C SER A 33 2.82 2.88 1.32
N ASN A 34 3.79 3.64 1.83
CA ASN A 34 3.94 5.07 1.59
C ASN A 34 5.30 5.31 0.95
N VAL A 35 5.28 5.62 -0.34
CA VAL A 35 6.48 5.77 -1.16
C VAL A 35 6.53 7.16 -1.78
N PRO A 36 7.72 7.80 -1.82
CA PRO A 36 7.88 8.99 -2.63
C PRO A 36 7.77 8.59 -4.10
N GLY A 37 6.92 9.28 -4.85
CA GLY A 37 6.90 9.15 -6.30
C GLY A 37 7.56 10.35 -6.99
N PRO A 38 7.44 10.44 -8.32
CA PRO A 38 8.14 11.45 -9.11
C PRO A 38 7.79 12.89 -8.71
N SER A 39 8.81 13.72 -8.54
CA SER A 39 8.66 15.14 -8.18
C SER A 39 8.00 15.96 -9.30
N GLU A 40 8.15 15.51 -10.55
CA GLU A 40 7.60 16.17 -11.72
C GLU A 40 6.25 15.57 -12.15
N THR A 41 5.47 16.36 -12.90
CA THR A 41 4.27 15.84 -13.54
C THR A 41 4.67 14.94 -14.72
N MET A 42 4.22 13.70 -14.70
CA MET A 42 4.48 12.74 -15.78
C MET A 42 3.50 12.89 -16.96
N TYR A 43 3.95 12.52 -18.15
CA TYR A 43 3.18 12.50 -19.38
C TYR A 43 3.37 11.17 -20.09
N VAL A 44 2.31 10.68 -20.75
CA VAL A 44 2.36 9.56 -21.70
C VAL A 44 2.04 10.13 -23.07
N GLY A 45 3.06 10.27 -23.92
CA GLY A 45 2.94 11.04 -25.17
C GLY A 45 2.57 12.50 -24.88
N THR A 46 1.47 12.96 -25.45
CA THR A 46 0.93 14.32 -25.24
C THR A 46 -0.07 14.42 -24.08
N HIS A 47 -0.32 13.32 -23.35
CA HIS A 47 -1.33 13.27 -22.29
C HIS A 47 -0.70 13.35 -20.91
N LYS A 48 -1.22 14.24 -20.07
CA LYS A 48 -0.81 14.38 -18.67
C LYS A 48 -1.32 13.21 -17.83
N LEU A 49 -0.44 12.58 -17.05
CA LEU A 49 -0.83 11.56 -16.09
C LEU A 49 -1.54 12.23 -14.89
N SER A 50 -2.81 11.90 -14.71
CA SER A 50 -3.68 12.55 -13.72
C SER A 50 -3.46 12.02 -12.29
N LYS A 51 -3.38 10.70 -12.14
CA LYS A 51 -3.20 10.00 -10.87
C LYS A 51 -2.28 8.79 -11.06
N LEU A 52 -1.47 8.52 -10.05
CA LEU A 52 -0.65 7.32 -9.96
C LEU A 52 -1.13 6.50 -8.76
N CYS A 53 -1.37 5.22 -8.97
CA CYS A 53 -1.61 4.25 -7.91
C CYS A 53 -0.73 3.03 -8.16
N PHE A 54 -0.49 2.23 -7.13
CA PHE A 54 0.28 1.00 -7.26
C PHE A 54 -0.34 -0.08 -6.39
N TRP A 55 -0.14 -1.32 -6.81
CA TRP A 55 -0.53 -2.46 -6.02
C TRP A 55 0.49 -2.70 -4.91
N VAL A 56 0.02 -2.75 -3.66
CA VAL A 56 0.87 -3.07 -2.52
C VAL A 56 1.14 -4.58 -2.52
N PRO A 57 2.41 -5.04 -2.50
CA PRO A 57 2.70 -6.46 -2.48
C PRO A 57 2.16 -7.09 -1.20
N GLN A 58 1.24 -8.03 -1.37
CA GLN A 58 0.63 -8.81 -0.29
C GLN A 58 1.41 -10.11 -0.09
N ARG A 59 1.56 -10.55 1.17
CA ARG A 59 2.19 -11.83 1.54
C ARG A 59 1.27 -12.60 2.48
N GLY A 60 1.23 -13.92 2.33
CA GLY A 60 0.28 -14.76 3.06
C GLY A 60 -1.17 -14.41 2.72
N ASP A 61 -2.05 -14.43 3.72
CA ASP A 61 -3.50 -14.24 3.56
C ASP A 61 -3.96 -12.76 3.66
N CYS A 62 -3.03 -11.80 3.55
CA CYS A 62 -3.34 -10.37 3.65
C CYS A 62 -4.02 -9.87 2.37
N GLY A 63 -5.36 -9.86 2.34
CA GLY A 63 -6.14 -9.45 1.18
C GLY A 63 -6.30 -7.93 1.00
N VAL A 64 -5.90 -7.08 1.95
CA VAL A 64 -6.10 -5.62 1.89
C VAL A 64 -4.78 -4.86 1.74
N GLY A 65 -4.74 -3.89 0.82
CA GLY A 65 -3.58 -3.03 0.56
C GLY A 65 -3.96 -1.54 0.47
N PHE A 66 -3.18 -0.68 1.13
CA PHE A 66 -3.31 0.77 1.07
C PHE A 66 -2.04 1.40 0.48
N SER A 67 -2.18 2.08 -0.65
CA SER A 67 -1.08 2.69 -1.39
C SER A 67 -1.09 4.21 -1.22
N ILE A 68 0.02 4.80 -0.82
CA ILE A 68 0.22 6.25 -0.74
C ILE A 68 1.43 6.59 -1.59
N ILE A 69 1.24 7.46 -2.58
CA ILE A 69 2.31 7.91 -3.48
C ILE A 69 2.16 9.37 -3.83
N THR A 70 3.29 10.05 -4.01
CA THR A 70 3.32 11.44 -4.49
C THR A 70 3.60 11.52 -5.99
N GLN A 71 2.98 12.46 -6.68
CA GLN A 71 3.31 12.81 -8.07
C GLN A 71 3.14 14.32 -8.27
N GLY A 72 4.18 15.01 -8.75
CA GLY A 72 4.06 16.43 -9.09
C GLY A 72 3.60 17.31 -7.91
N GLY A 73 4.03 16.97 -6.69
CA GLY A 73 3.64 17.66 -5.46
C GLY A 73 2.25 17.31 -4.92
N LYS A 74 1.52 16.37 -5.54
CA LYS A 74 0.22 15.89 -5.07
C LYS A 74 0.34 14.51 -4.46
N VAL A 75 -0.39 14.26 -3.36
CA VAL A 75 -0.53 12.92 -2.77
C VAL A 75 -1.70 12.22 -3.43
N THR A 76 -1.51 10.96 -3.82
CA THR A 76 -2.56 10.03 -4.22
C THR A 76 -2.61 8.90 -3.22
N VAL A 77 -3.81 8.61 -2.73
CA VAL A 77 -4.10 7.48 -1.85
C VAL A 77 -5.00 6.50 -2.61
N GLY A 78 -4.75 5.21 -2.41
CA GLY A 78 -5.53 4.12 -3.01
C GLY A 78 -5.74 2.99 -2.03
N CYS A 79 -6.82 2.24 -2.25
CA CYS A 79 -7.15 1.02 -1.53
C CYS A 79 -7.43 -0.09 -2.54
N ILE A 80 -6.90 -1.27 -2.29
CA ILE A 80 -7.17 -2.48 -3.05
C ILE A 80 -7.47 -3.62 -2.08
N MET A 81 -8.48 -4.42 -2.42
CA MET A 81 -8.89 -5.57 -1.65
C MET A 81 -9.09 -6.77 -2.58
N ASP A 82 -8.65 -7.95 -2.17
CA ASP A 82 -8.93 -9.20 -2.87
C ASP A 82 -10.46 -9.46 -2.85
N ALA A 83 -11.03 -9.72 -4.03
CA ALA A 83 -12.45 -10.04 -4.18
C ALA A 83 -12.85 -11.34 -3.46
N GLY A 84 -11.89 -12.23 -3.20
CA GLY A 84 -12.08 -13.44 -2.40
C GLY A 84 -12.28 -13.19 -0.90
N CYS A 85 -12.01 -11.97 -0.41
CA CYS A 85 -12.22 -11.62 1.01
C CYS A 85 -13.70 -11.50 1.41
N GLY A 86 -14.64 -11.54 0.45
CA GLY A 86 -16.07 -11.59 0.70
C GLY A 86 -16.88 -10.64 -0.19
N VAL A 87 -18.20 -10.75 -0.10
CA VAL A 87 -19.16 -10.02 -0.96
C VAL A 87 -19.08 -8.49 -0.78
N GLU A 88 -18.49 -8.02 0.33
CA GLU A 88 -18.40 -6.61 0.69
C GLU A 88 -17.00 -6.00 0.47
N SER A 89 -16.09 -6.69 -0.23
CA SER A 89 -14.72 -6.20 -0.48
C SER A 89 -14.70 -4.78 -1.08
N ASP A 90 -15.60 -4.51 -2.03
CA ASP A 90 -15.73 -3.19 -2.66
C ASP A 90 -16.24 -2.13 -1.67
N MET A 91 -17.04 -2.51 -0.69
CA MET A 91 -17.57 -1.59 0.33
C MET A 91 -16.44 -1.09 1.21
N VAL A 92 -15.52 -1.96 1.65
CA VAL A 92 -14.38 -1.57 2.49
C VAL A 92 -13.50 -0.53 1.78
N CYS A 93 -13.19 -0.74 0.50
CA CYS A 93 -12.44 0.24 -0.28
C CYS A 93 -13.16 1.58 -0.38
N LYS A 94 -14.48 1.58 -0.59
CA LYS A 94 -15.29 2.81 -0.67
C LYS A 94 -15.33 3.55 0.66
N GLU A 95 -15.61 2.86 1.77
CA GLU A 95 -15.66 3.46 3.10
C GLU A 95 -14.31 4.06 3.51
N TYR A 96 -13.22 3.40 3.16
CA TYR A 96 -11.88 3.97 3.38
C TYR A 96 -11.68 5.30 2.64
N MET A 97 -12.09 5.38 1.37
CA MET A 97 -11.98 6.61 0.59
C MET A 97 -12.89 7.72 1.14
N ASN A 98 -14.12 7.38 1.54
CA ASN A 98 -15.05 8.32 2.17
C ASN A 98 -14.47 8.90 3.48
N ALA A 99 -13.91 8.04 4.33
CA ALA A 99 -13.30 8.46 5.59
C ALA A 99 -12.09 9.38 5.37
N LEU A 100 -11.29 9.15 4.33
CA LEU A 100 -10.20 10.05 3.95
C LEU A 100 -10.69 11.42 3.49
N GLU A 101 -11.76 11.46 2.69
CA GLU A 101 -12.37 12.72 2.26
C GLU A 101 -12.93 13.50 3.45
N GLU A 102 -13.63 12.84 4.37
CA GLU A 102 -14.13 13.48 5.59
C GLU A 102 -13.00 14.05 6.46
N MET A 103 -11.90 13.31 6.62
CA MET A 103 -10.72 13.80 7.33
C MET A 103 -10.08 15.00 6.61
N TYR A 104 -10.01 14.97 5.28
CA TYR A 104 -9.47 16.08 4.49
C TYR A 104 -10.30 17.35 4.68
N GLU A 105 -11.63 17.25 4.60
CA GLU A 105 -12.53 18.39 4.79
C GLU A 105 -12.35 19.03 6.17
N LYS A 106 -12.24 18.22 7.23
CA LYS A 106 -12.03 18.71 8.61
C LYS A 106 -10.69 19.42 8.84
N VAL A 107 -9.66 19.08 8.06
CA VAL A 107 -8.32 19.66 8.20
C VAL A 107 -8.17 20.94 7.38
N VAL A 108 -8.91 21.05 6.28
CA VAL A 108 -8.82 22.20 5.34
C VAL A 108 -9.87 23.29 5.63
N ALA A 109 -11.00 22.94 6.25
CA ALA A 109 -12.00 23.90 6.75
C ALA A 109 -11.51 24.67 7.98
#